data_AF-A0A4Q3SVE5-F1
#
_entry.id   AF-A0A4Q3SVE5-F1
#
_cell.length_a   1.000
_cell.length_b   1.000
_cell.length_c   1.000
_cell.angle_alpha   90.00
_cell.angle_beta   90.00
_cell.angle_gamma   90.00
#
_symmetry.space_group_name_H-M   'P 1'
#
loop_
_entity.id
_entity.type
_entity.pdbx_description
1 polymer ?
#
loop_
_entity_poly.entity_id
_entity_poly.type
_entity_poly.pdbx_seq_one_letter_code
_entity_poly.pdbx_strand_id
1 'polypeptide(L)' 'MPLRAKKIIGSLAIFLIMIGWLVLTVSISGFVPRHWLAELLFYAIMGLGWCLPVMPVLTWMEAVRTKR' A
#
# COMPACT_ATOMS: atom_id res chain seq x y z
N MET A 1 -8.16 -23.36 -1.82
CA MET A 1 -8.49 -22.41 -2.91
C MET A 1 -7.57 -22.68 -4.08
N PRO A 2 -8.07 -22.72 -5.33
CA PRO A 2 -7.21 -22.91 -6.49
C PRO A 2 -6.15 -21.80 -6.52
N LEU A 3 -4.89 -22.19 -6.73
CA LEU A 3 -3.71 -21.32 -6.70
C LEU A 3 -3.87 -20.05 -7.56
N ARG A 4 -4.65 -20.16 -8.65
CA ARG A 4 -4.96 -19.09 -9.60
C ARG A 4 -5.87 -18.00 -9.02
N ALA A 5 -6.92 -18.38 -8.28
CA ALA A 5 -7.84 -17.41 -7.65
C ALA A 5 -7.14 -16.59 -6.58
N LYS A 6 -6.22 -17.21 -5.83
CA LYS A 6 -5.47 -16.55 -4.76
C LYS A 6 -4.51 -15.47 -5.29
N LYS A 7 -3.95 -15.67 -6.50
CA LYS A 7 -3.17 -14.63 -7.20
C LYS A 7 -4.02 -13.46 -7.69
N ILE A 8 -5.22 -13.72 -8.23
CA ILE A 8 -6.13 -12.66 -8.68
C ILE A 8 -6.60 -11.80 -7.51
N ILE A 9 -7.02 -12.45 -6.41
CA ILE A 9 -7.46 -11.75 -5.19
C ILE A 9 -6.31 -10.94 -4.58
N GLY A 10 -5.11 -11.51 -4.53
CA GLY A 10 -3.93 -10.80 -4.05
C GLY A 10 -3.60 -9.57 -4.89
N SER A 11 -3.63 -9.69 -6.22
CA SER A 11 -3.44 -8.55 -7.13
C SER A 11 -4.50 -7.45 -6.91
N LEU A 12 -5.77 -7.85 -6.74
CA LEU A 12 -6.86 -6.90 -6.53
C LEU A 12 -6.75 -6.22 -5.16
N ALA A 13 -6.34 -6.95 -4.12
CA ALA A 13 -6.09 -6.41 -2.79
C ALA A 13 -4.98 -5.36 -2.79
N ILE A 14 -3.87 -5.61 -3.51
CA ILE A 14 -2.79 -4.62 -3.68
C ILE A 14 -3.34 -3.37 -4.38
N PHE A 15 -4.17 -3.55 -5.41
CA PHE A 15 -4.79 -2.45 -6.15
C PHE A 15 -5.69 -1.59 -5.24
N LEU A 16 -6.54 -2.23 -4.43
CA LEU A 16 -7.39 -1.58 -3.44
C LEU A 16 -6.59 -0.81 -2.39
N ILE A 17 -5.51 -1.41 -1.88
CA ILE A 17 -4.59 -0.76 -0.93
C ILE A 17 -3.96 0.48 -1.57
N MET A 18 -3.54 0.38 -2.83
CA MET A 18 -2.91 1.49 -3.55
C MET A 18 -3.90 2.65 -3.74
N ILE A 19 -5.14 2.35 -4.13
CA ILE A 19 -6.21 3.36 -4.25
C ILE A 19 -6.51 3.98 -2.88
N GLY A 20 -6.69 3.16 -1.85
CA GLY A 20 -6.96 3.63 -0.49
C GLY A 20 -5.85 4.52 0.05
N TRP A 21 -4.59 4.16 -0.21
CA TRP A 21 -3.43 4.97 0.16
C TRP A 21 -3.38 6.31 -0.57
N LEU A 22 -3.74 6.31 -1.85
CA LEU A 22 -3.81 7.53 -2.66
C LEU A 22 -4.87 8.49 -2.11
N VAL A 23 -6.07 7.97 -1.83
CA VAL A 23 -7.16 8.77 -1.22
C VAL A 23 -6.74 9.32 0.12
N LEU A 24 -6.14 8.49 0.99
CA LEU A 24 -5.63 8.91 2.29
C LEU A 24 -4.61 10.05 2.15
N THR A 25 -3.64 9.89 1.24
CA THR A 25 -2.59 10.88 0.98
C THR A 25 -3.18 12.19 0.49
N VAL A 26 -4.10 12.16 -0.48
CA VAL A 26 -4.74 13.36 -1.02
C VAL A 26 -5.62 14.04 0.03
N SER A 27 -6.41 13.27 0.79
CA SER A 27 -7.26 13.82 1.85
C SER A 27 -6.44 14.50 2.95
N ILE A 28 -5.28 13.94 3.32
CA ILE A 28 -4.42 14.55 4.34
C ILE A 28 -3.60 15.72 3.76
N SER A 29 -3.22 15.68 2.48
CA SER A 29 -2.45 16.76 1.84
C SER A 29 -3.13 18.13 1.93
N GLY A 30 -4.46 18.18 1.93
CA GLY A 30 -5.24 19.41 2.10
C GLY A 30 -5.14 20.07 3.48
N PHE A 31 -4.68 19.34 4.51
CA PHE A 31 -4.48 19.86 5.87
C PHE A 31 -3.03 20.27 6.16
N VAL A 32 -2.11 20.03 5.22
CA VAL A 32 -0.69 20.34 5.42
C VAL A 32 -0.49 21.86 5.25
N PRO A 33 0.06 22.57 6.25
CA PRO A 33 0.38 23.98 6.12
C PRO A 33 1.43 24.19 5.02
N ARG A 34 1.35 25.32 4.28
CA ARG A 34 2.23 25.69 3.14
C ARG A 34 3.68 25.97 3.58
N HIS A 35 4.33 24.97 4.16
CA HIS A 35 5.73 24.96 4.54
C HIS A 35 6.44 23.88 3.73
N TRP A 36 7.46 24.30 2.96
CA TRP A 36 8.21 23.44 2.06
C TRP A 36 8.76 22.18 2.74
N LEU A 37 9.20 22.29 4.01
CA LEU A 37 9.74 21.16 4.77
C LEU A 37 8.66 20.17 5.22
N ALA A 38 7.47 20.67 5.57
CA ALA A 38 6.33 19.84 5.96
C ALA A 38 5.79 19.06 4.76
N GLU A 39 5.66 19.71 3.60
CA GLU A 39 5.31 19.04 2.34
C GLU A 39 6.35 17.97 1.96
N LEU A 40 7.65 18.29 2.04
CA LEU A 40 8.72 17.35 1.73
C LEU A 40 8.66 16.10 2.62
N LEU A 41 8.56 16.28 3.94
CA LEU A 41 8.47 15.17 4.89
C LEU A 41 7.19 14.37 4.70
N PHE A 42 6.06 15.05 4.48
CA PHE A 42 4.78 14.40 4.24
C PHE A 42 4.81 13.50 3.01
N TYR A 43 5.29 14.01 1.87
CA TYR A 43 5.40 13.21 0.65
C TYR A 43 6.46 12.12 0.75
N ALA A 44 7.58 12.36 1.46
CA ALA A 44 8.59 11.33 1.71
C ALA A 44 8.01 10.17 2.54
N ILE A 45 7.27 10.48 3.62
CA ILE A 45 6.66 9.46 4.47
C ILE A 45 5.53 8.74 3.74
N MET A 46 4.67 9.44 2.99
CA MET A 46 3.61 8.79 2.22
C MET A 46 4.18 7.95 1.07
N GLY A 47 5.29 8.37 0.47
CA GLY A 47 6.02 7.64 -0.56
C GLY A 47 6.86 6.46 -0.05
N LEU A 48 7.21 6.41 1.23
CA LEU A 48 7.91 5.26 1.84
C LEU A 48 6.96 4.35 2.63
N GLY A 49 5.91 4.91 3.20
CA GLY A 49 4.97 4.23 4.09
C GLY A 49 4.06 3.23 3.40
N TRP A 50 3.79 3.39 2.10
CA TRP A 50 2.92 2.47 1.35
C TRP A 50 3.46 1.03 1.24
N CYS A 51 4.76 0.80 1.48
CA CYS A 51 5.33 -0.55 1.53
C CYS A 51 4.81 -1.39 2.71
N LEU A 52 4.49 -0.76 3.85
CA LEU A 52 3.96 -1.43 5.04
C LEU A 52 2.65 -2.19 4.77
N PRO A 53 1.61 -1.58 4.15
CA PRO A 53 0.37 -2.30 3.85
C PRO A 53 0.50 -3.30 2.71
N VAL A 54 1.50 -3.19 1.82
CA VAL A 54 1.71 -4.14 0.71
C VAL A 54 2.38 -5.44 1.17
N MET A 55 3.33 -5.37 2.10
CA MET A 55 4.02 -6.53 2.70
C MET A 55 3.11 -7.66 3.22
N PRO A 56 2.05 -7.42 4.02
CA PRO A 56 1.17 -8.47 4.51
C PRO A 56 0.38 -9.16 3.38
N VAL A 57 0.01 -8.44 2.32
CA VAL A 57 -0.68 -9.03 1.17
C VAL A 57 0.28 -9.89 0.35
N LEU A 58 1.50 -9.41 0.12
CA LEU A 58 2.56 -10.17 -0.56
C LEU A 58 2.90 -11.46 0.20
N THR A 59 3.09 -11.37 1.52
CA THR A 59 3.35 -12.56 2.36
C THR A 59 2.18 -13.52 2.37
N TRP A 60 0.93 -13.06 2.31
CA TRP A 60 -0.23 -13.95 2.18
C TRP A 60 -0.31 -14.65 0.81
N MET A 61 0.09 -13.96 -0.26
CA MET A 61 0.21 -14.54 -1.61
C MET A 61 1.34 -15.57 -1.68
N GLU A 62 2.49 -15.26 -1.06
CA GLU A 62 3.70 -16.10 -1.00
C GLU A 62 3.59 -17.25 0.02
N ALA A 63 2.84 -17.11 1.11
CA ALA A 63 2.68 -18.13 2.16
C ALA A 63 2.07 -19.44 1.63
N VAL A 64 1.42 -19.40 0.47
CA VAL A 64 0.96 -20.61 -0.25
C VAL A 64 2.13 -21.47 -0.74
N ARG A 65 3.32 -20.88 -0.90
CA ARG A 65 4.52 -21.46 -1.51
C ARG A 65 5.62 -21.82 -0.51
N THR A 66 5.40 -21.64 0.80
CA THR A 66 6.34 -22.12 1.83
C THR A 66 5.85 -23.45 2.40
N LYS A 67 5.99 -24.49 1.59
CA LYS A 67 6.31 -25.84 2.06
C LYS A 67 7.60 -26.20 1.33
N ARG A 68 8.74 -25.81 1.90
CA ARG A 68 10.03 -26.33 1.49
C ARG A 68 10.45 -27.36 2.52
#